data_AF-A0A0C1GX32-F1
#
_entry.id   AF-A0A0C1GX32-F1
#
_cell.length_a   1.000
_cell.length_b   1.000
_cell.length_c   1.000
_cell.angle_alpha   90.00
_cell.angle_beta   90.00
_cell.angle_gamma   90.00
#
_symmetry.space_group_name_H-M   'P 1'
#
loop_
_entity.id
_entity.type
_entity.pdbx_description
1 polymer ?
#
loop_
_entity_poly.entity_id
_entity_poly.type
_entity_poly.pdbx_seq_one_letter_code
_entity_poly.pdbx_strand_id
1 'polypeptide(L)'
;MKWVIRIVVTLAVIAAVGAVLVSYFFGSLRVQREASAYLDALETCTPLEQDAWAPLLRGTIGRSVAGPEGETCVVTMEGLGGEITRCTLNTEARAIMAGFIQQGADTVSFLGGQTASLSYSSENPNPMTELLNGPACLVEQ
;
A
#
# COMPACT_ATOMS: atom_id res chain seq x y z
N MET A 1 44.51 -21.88 10.41
CA MET A 1 43.73 -20.64 10.68
C MET A 1 43.01 -20.08 9.45
N LYS A 2 43.65 -19.89 8.28
CA LYS A 2 43.01 -19.28 7.09
C LYS A 2 41.73 -20.00 6.58
N TRP A 3 41.63 -21.32 6.75
CA TRP A 3 40.46 -22.10 6.33
C TRP A 3 39.23 -21.93 7.24
N VAL A 4 39.44 -21.81 8.55
CA VAL A 4 38.36 -21.59 9.53
C VAL A 4 37.72 -20.21 9.32
N ILE A 5 38.54 -19.20 9.04
CA ILE A 5 38.07 -17.83 8.75
C ILE A 5 37.20 -17.83 7.48
N ARG A 6 37.58 -18.57 6.44
CA ARG A 6 36.77 -18.67 5.20
C ARG A 6 35.41 -19.30 5.45
N ILE A 7 35.34 -20.39 6.20
CA ILE A 7 34.07 -21.08 6.51
C ILE A 7 33.13 -20.17 7.30
N VAL A 8 33.65 -19.47 8.31
CA VAL A 8 32.86 -18.54 9.14
C VAL A 8 32.35 -17.36 8.32
N VAL A 9 33.18 -16.79 7.44
CA VAL A 9 32.77 -15.70 6.55
C VAL A 9 31.69 -16.15 5.57
N THR A 10 31.82 -17.34 4.96
CA THR A 10 30.80 -17.86 4.03
C THR A 10 29.47 -18.11 4.74
N LEU A 11 29.50 -18.68 5.95
CA LEU A 11 28.29 -18.86 6.78
C LEU A 11 27.64 -17.53 7.17
N ALA A 12 28.43 -16.52 7.53
CA ALA A 12 27.91 -15.19 7.86
C ALA A 12 27.24 -14.53 6.64
N VAL A 13 27.82 -14.66 5.45
CA VAL A 13 27.22 -14.14 4.21
C VAL A 13 25.92 -14.86 3.88
N ILE A 14 25.88 -16.19 3.99
CA ILE A 14 24.65 -16.98 3.74
C ILE A 14 23.55 -16.60 4.75
N ALA A 15 23.89 -16.43 6.03
CA ALA A 15 22.94 -16.02 7.05
C ALA A 15 22.41 -14.60 6.79
N ALA A 16 23.28 -13.66 6.39
CA ALA A 16 22.88 -12.30 6.04
C ALA A 16 21.95 -12.27 4.82
N VAL A 17 22.31 -12.99 3.75
CA VAL A 17 21.46 -13.11 2.55
C VAL A 17 20.14 -13.79 2.87
N GLY A 18 20.16 -14.86 3.67
CA GLY A 18 18.96 -15.54 4.14
C GLY A 18 18.03 -14.64 4.93
N ALA A 19 18.56 -13.85 5.87
CA ALA A 19 17.76 -12.90 6.66
C ALA A 19 17.12 -11.80 5.80
N VAL A 20 17.83 -11.32 4.77
CA VAL A 20 17.31 -10.33 3.81
C VAL A 20 16.18 -10.94 2.97
N LEU A 21 16.37 -12.14 2.42
CA LEU A 21 15.35 -12.83 1.62
C LEU A 21 14.09 -13.15 2.43
N VAL A 22 14.26 -13.57 3.67
CA VAL A 22 13.16 -13.86 4.60
C VAL A 22 12.37 -12.58 4.92
N SER A 23 13.06 -11.49 5.27
CA SER A 23 12.41 -10.20 5.55
C SER A 23 11.62 -9.68 4.34
N TYR A 24 12.15 -9.88 3.14
CA TYR A 24 11.50 -9.50 1.89
C TYR A 24 10.23 -10.32 1.61
N PHE A 25 10.30 -11.63 1.79
CA PHE A 25 9.17 -12.54 1.55
C PHE A 25 8.04 -12.36 2.58
N PHE A 26 8.37 -12.19 3.86
CA PHE A 26 7.37 -11.89 4.89
C PHE A 26 6.79 -10.48 4.73
N GLY A 27 7.58 -9.53 4.24
CA GLY A 27 7.12 -8.19 3.89
C GLY A 27 6.06 -8.21 2.79
N SER A 28 6.29 -8.91 1.69
CA SER A 28 5.33 -9.00 0.57
C SER A 28 4.04 -9.73 0.97
N LEU A 29 4.14 -10.84 1.71
CA LEU A 29 2.98 -11.56 2.25
C LEU A 29 2.13 -10.69 3.18
N ARG A 30 2.79 -9.88 4.02
CA ARG A 30 2.09 -8.94 4.90
C ARG A 30 1.33 -7.89 4.09
N VAL A 31 1.98 -7.27 3.09
CA VAL A 31 1.33 -6.28 2.21
C VAL A 31 0.12 -6.88 1.47
N GLN A 32 0.22 -8.12 0.96
CA GLN A 32 -0.90 -8.79 0.31
C GLN A 32 -2.09 -8.99 1.24
N ARG A 33 -1.86 -9.51 2.46
CA ARG A 33 -2.91 -9.68 3.46
C ARG A 33 -3.52 -8.36 3.88
N GLU A 34 -2.68 -7.34 4.05
CA GLU A 34 -3.13 -6.02 4.43
C GLU A 34 -3.97 -5.39 3.31
N ALA A 35 -3.56 -5.54 2.05
CA ALA A 35 -4.32 -5.08 0.89
C ALA A 35 -5.64 -5.84 0.74
N SER A 36 -5.66 -7.17 0.91
CA SER A 36 -6.90 -7.95 0.78
C SER A 36 -7.94 -7.57 1.84
N ALA A 37 -7.51 -7.35 3.09
CA ALA A 37 -8.40 -6.91 4.15
C ALA A 37 -8.98 -5.52 3.87
N TYR A 38 -8.15 -4.60 3.35
CA TYR A 38 -8.60 -3.26 2.97
C TYR A 38 -9.55 -3.28 1.77
N LEU A 39 -9.30 -4.12 0.78
CA LEU A 39 -10.19 -4.29 -0.38
C LEU A 39 -11.57 -4.82 0.05
N ASP A 40 -11.60 -5.82 0.92
CA ASP A 40 -12.84 -6.37 1.47
C ASP A 40 -13.62 -5.30 2.26
N ALA A 41 -12.93 -4.52 3.08
CA ALA A 41 -13.53 -3.40 3.81
C ALA A 41 -14.06 -2.29 2.88
N LEU A 42 -13.34 -1.99 1.79
CA LEU A 42 -13.76 -1.00 0.80
C LEU A 42 -14.99 -1.48 0.00
N GLU A 43 -15.02 -2.74 -0.40
CA GLU A 43 -16.12 -3.35 -1.16
C GLU A 43 -17.39 -3.42 -0.32
N THR A 44 -17.28 -3.91 0.92
CA THR A 44 -18.39 -4.00 1.86
C THR A 44 -18.71 -2.66 2.54
N CYS A 45 -17.87 -1.66 2.34
CA CYS A 45 -17.88 -0.39 3.07
C CYS A 45 -17.95 -0.59 4.59
N THR A 46 -17.19 -1.54 5.12
CA THR A 46 -17.12 -1.81 6.55
C THR A 46 -16.00 -1.00 7.20
N PRO A 47 -16.17 -0.57 8.48
CA PRO A 47 -15.13 0.18 9.16
C PRO A 47 -13.86 -0.67 9.32
N LEU A 48 -12.73 -0.12 8.88
CA LEU A 48 -11.43 -0.74 9.04
C LEU A 48 -10.39 0.36 9.24
N GLU A 49 -9.63 0.28 10.33
CA GLU A 49 -8.47 1.14 10.56
C GLU A 49 -7.22 0.29 10.41
N GLN A 50 -6.31 0.72 9.55
CA GLN A 50 -5.13 -0.07 9.23
C GLN A 50 -3.92 0.79 8.91
N ASP A 51 -2.83 0.51 9.60
CA ASP A 51 -1.51 1.00 9.24
C ASP A 51 -0.94 0.13 8.12
N ALA A 52 -0.89 0.66 6.90
CA ALA A 52 -0.22 -0.02 5.80
C ALA A 52 1.29 0.14 5.97
N TRP A 53 2.00 -0.96 6.16
CA TRP A 53 3.45 -0.91 6.20
C TRP A 53 3.99 -0.68 4.78
N ALA A 54 4.68 0.44 4.57
CA ALA A 54 5.34 0.74 3.32
C ALA A 54 6.86 0.52 3.47
N PRO A 55 7.38 -0.70 3.22
CA PRO A 55 8.80 -1.03 3.41
C PRO A 55 9.77 -0.04 2.76
N LEU A 56 9.35 0.54 1.63
CA LEU A 56 10.13 1.49 0.84
C LEU A 56 10.16 2.91 1.41
N LEU A 57 9.09 3.31 2.06
CA LEU A 57 8.94 4.66 2.61
C LEU A 57 9.49 4.72 4.05
N ARG A 58 9.94 3.59 4.59
CA ARG A 58 10.36 3.42 5.99
C ARG A 58 9.35 4.01 6.97
N GLY A 59 8.07 3.91 6.63
CA GLY A 59 6.97 4.51 7.36
C GLY A 59 5.71 3.67 7.24
N THR A 60 4.74 4.00 8.08
CA THR A 60 3.37 3.53 7.99
C THR A 60 2.54 4.64 7.34
N ILE A 61 1.70 4.25 6.40
CA ILE A 61 0.68 5.14 5.83
C ILE A 61 -0.62 4.71 6.49
N GLY A 62 -1.22 5.61 7.28
CA GLY A 62 -2.54 5.38 7.84
C GLY A 62 -3.56 5.30 6.72
N ARG A 63 -4.33 4.22 6.66
CA ARG A 63 -5.51 4.14 5.79
C ARG A 63 -6.68 3.62 6.60
N SER A 64 -7.83 4.29 6.49
CA SER A 64 -9.03 3.83 7.14
C SER A 64 -10.23 3.92 6.23
N VAL A 65 -11.12 2.96 6.37
CA VAL A 65 -12.49 3.03 5.87
C VAL A 65 -13.31 3.40 7.09
N ALA A 66 -13.91 4.60 7.10
CA ALA A 66 -14.75 5.04 8.23
C ALA A 66 -16.10 4.28 8.26
N GLY A 67 -16.52 3.74 7.12
CA GLY A 67 -17.77 3.01 6.93
C GLY A 67 -18.75 3.77 6.03
N PRO A 68 -20.03 3.35 5.99
CA PRO A 68 -21.01 3.92 5.11
C PRO A 68 -21.57 5.23 5.68
N GLU A 69 -21.50 6.30 4.88
CA GLU A 69 -22.21 7.56 5.11
C GLU A 69 -23.24 7.74 4.01
N GLY A 70 -24.50 7.40 4.30
CA GLY A 70 -25.58 7.40 3.31
C GLY A 70 -25.36 6.36 2.22
N GLU A 71 -25.38 6.77 0.95
CA GLU A 71 -25.11 5.91 -0.21
C GLU A 71 -23.62 5.85 -0.60
N THR A 72 -22.76 6.50 0.18
CA THR A 72 -21.34 6.64 -0.11
C THR A 72 -20.48 6.02 0.99
N CYS A 73 -19.27 5.65 0.62
CA CYS A 73 -18.28 5.08 1.53
C CYS A 73 -17.21 6.12 1.84
N VAL A 74 -16.97 6.38 3.12
CA VAL A 74 -15.92 7.33 3.51
C VAL A 74 -14.63 6.58 3.79
N VAL A 75 -13.56 7.02 3.14
CA VAL A 75 -12.20 6.53 3.33
C VAL A 75 -11.29 7.69 3.67
N THR A 76 -10.27 7.40 4.46
CA THR A 76 -9.27 8.37 4.87
C THR A 76 -7.90 7.78 4.58
N MET A 77 -7.02 8.59 3.98
CA MET A 77 -5.67 8.21 3.61
C MET A 77 -4.70 9.25 4.14
N GLU A 78 -3.72 8.82 4.93
CA GLU A 78 -2.67 9.67 5.45
C GLU A 78 -1.46 9.62 4.50
N GLY A 79 -1.14 10.73 3.87
CA GLY A 79 0.05 10.87 3.04
C GLY A 79 1.33 10.93 3.87
N LEU A 80 2.48 10.78 3.20
CA LEU A 80 3.81 10.83 3.83
C LEU A 80 4.15 12.16 4.50
N GLY A 81 3.42 13.23 4.17
CA GLY A 81 3.54 14.55 4.79
C GLY A 81 2.70 14.73 6.06
N GLY A 82 1.96 13.71 6.50
CA GLY A 82 0.95 13.81 7.55
C GLY A 82 -0.37 14.47 7.08
N GLU A 83 -0.47 14.76 5.79
CA GLU A 83 -1.71 15.26 5.18
C GLU A 83 -2.74 14.13 5.17
N ILE A 84 -3.94 14.42 5.67
CA ILE A 84 -5.02 13.45 5.73
C ILE A 84 -5.99 13.76 4.59
N THR A 85 -6.12 12.87 3.63
CA THR A 85 -7.09 12.99 2.54
C THR A 85 -8.31 12.14 2.86
N ARG A 86 -9.45 12.80 3.07
CA ARG A 86 -10.76 12.14 3.25
C ARG A 86 -11.48 12.09 1.92
N CYS A 87 -11.87 10.90 1.48
CA CYS A 87 -12.64 10.69 0.25
C CYS A 87 -13.99 10.05 0.52
N THR A 88 -15.02 10.54 -0.16
CA THR A 88 -16.40 10.05 -0.10
C THR A 88 -16.74 9.39 -1.43
N LEU A 89 -16.76 8.05 -1.44
CA LEU A 89 -16.75 7.24 -2.65
C LEU A 89 -18.12 6.59 -2.92
N ASN A 90 -18.67 6.79 -4.11
CA ASN A 90 -19.78 6.00 -4.60
C ASN A 90 -19.29 4.61 -5.10
N THR A 91 -20.20 3.74 -5.55
CA THR A 91 -19.85 2.38 -6.01
C THR A 91 -18.85 2.35 -7.16
N GLU A 92 -18.90 3.30 -8.09
CA GLU A 92 -17.97 3.39 -9.22
C GLU A 92 -16.56 3.83 -8.76
N ALA A 93 -16.50 4.87 -7.93
CA ALA A 93 -15.26 5.37 -7.35
C ALA A 93 -14.58 4.32 -6.45
N ARG A 94 -15.37 3.51 -5.72
CA ARG A 94 -14.87 2.36 -4.95
C ARG A 94 -14.19 1.33 -5.85
N ALA A 95 -14.78 1.00 -6.99
CA ALA A 95 -14.18 0.04 -7.93
C ALA A 95 -12.86 0.56 -8.51
N ILE A 96 -12.77 1.85 -8.82
CA ILE A 96 -11.52 2.50 -9.29
C ILE A 96 -10.43 2.40 -8.21
N MET A 97 -10.76 2.77 -6.97
CA MET A 97 -9.81 2.72 -5.86
C MET A 97 -9.39 1.27 -5.53
N ALA A 98 -10.31 0.33 -5.54
CA ALA A 98 -10.03 -1.09 -5.34
C ALA A 98 -9.06 -1.63 -6.41
N GLY A 99 -9.33 -1.33 -7.69
CA GLY A 99 -8.45 -1.72 -8.79
C GLY A 99 -7.03 -1.16 -8.65
N PHE A 100 -6.91 0.09 -8.19
CA PHE A 100 -5.60 0.71 -7.96
C PHE A 100 -4.83 0.06 -6.79
N ILE A 101 -5.51 -0.23 -5.69
CA ILE A 101 -4.90 -0.89 -4.52
C ILE A 101 -4.47 -2.31 -4.87
N GLN A 102 -5.26 -3.02 -5.66
CA GLN A 102 -4.92 -4.35 -6.15
C GLN A 102 -3.70 -4.33 -7.07
N GLN A 103 -3.64 -3.39 -8.02
CA GLN A 103 -2.45 -3.18 -8.87
C GLN A 103 -1.20 -2.84 -8.05
N GLY A 104 -1.35 -2.01 -7.01
CA GLY A 104 -0.29 -1.70 -6.07
C GLY A 104 0.20 -2.95 -5.32
N ALA A 105 -0.72 -3.76 -4.80
CA ALA A 105 -0.39 -5.00 -4.08
C ALA A 105 0.30 -6.03 -4.98
N ASP A 106 -0.16 -6.20 -6.22
CA ASP A 106 0.44 -7.11 -7.20
C ASP A 106 1.84 -6.64 -7.63
N THR A 107 2.02 -5.32 -7.80
CA THR A 107 3.33 -4.72 -8.12
C THR A 107 4.31 -4.90 -6.96
N VAL A 108 3.85 -4.68 -5.73
CA VAL A 108 4.65 -4.94 -4.53
C VAL A 108 4.96 -6.44 -4.40
N SER A 109 4.09 -7.34 -4.85
CA SER A 109 4.36 -8.78 -4.86
C SER A 109 5.39 -9.20 -5.90
N PHE A 110 5.35 -8.64 -7.11
CA PHE A 110 6.20 -9.07 -8.23
C PHE A 110 7.62 -8.47 -8.18
N LEU A 111 7.75 -7.23 -7.71
CA LEU A 111 9.02 -6.50 -7.63
C LEU A 111 9.51 -6.32 -6.18
N GLY A 112 8.88 -7.03 -5.25
CA GLY A 112 9.03 -6.93 -3.79
C GLY A 112 9.18 -5.51 -3.28
N GLY A 113 8.13 -4.74 -3.56
CA GLY A 113 8.03 -3.33 -3.23
C GLY A 113 8.89 -2.48 -4.13
N GLN A 114 8.57 -2.35 -5.41
CA GLN A 114 8.87 -1.09 -6.10
C GLN A 114 7.64 -0.20 -6.02
N THR A 115 7.86 1.09 -5.78
CA THR A 115 6.80 2.10 -5.81
C THR A 115 6.22 2.12 -7.21
N ALA A 116 4.95 1.74 -7.36
CA ALA A 116 4.18 2.22 -8.49
C ALA A 116 4.14 3.74 -8.37
N SER A 117 5.01 4.44 -9.10
CA SER A 117 4.91 5.89 -9.18
C SER A 117 3.58 6.18 -9.88
N LEU A 118 2.66 6.82 -9.16
CA LEU A 118 1.49 7.48 -9.74
C LEU A 118 2.00 8.62 -10.64
N SER A 119 2.45 8.28 -11.84
CA SER A 119 2.83 9.26 -12.84
C SER A 119 1.54 9.78 -13.47
N TYR A 120 1.15 10.99 -13.08
CA TYR A 120 0.10 11.74 -13.78
C TYR A 120 0.62 12.13 -15.18
N SER A 121 -0.09 11.71 -16.23
CA SER A 121 0.13 12.16 -17.60
C SER A 121 -1.10 12.90 -18.07
N SER A 122 -0.93 14.10 -18.64
CA SER A 122 -2.03 14.88 -19.22
C SER A 122 -2.58 14.27 -20.52
N GLU A 123 -1.83 13.37 -21.16
CA GLU A 123 -2.27 12.67 -22.39
C GLU A 123 -3.03 11.37 -22.10
N ASN A 124 -2.89 10.83 -20.88
CA ASN A 124 -3.65 9.68 -20.37
C ASN A 124 -3.84 9.87 -18.86
N PRO A 125 -4.87 10.61 -18.44
CA PRO A 125 -5.10 10.85 -17.03
C PRO A 125 -5.39 9.52 -16.33
N ASN A 126 -4.67 9.26 -15.24
CA ASN A 126 -4.92 8.08 -14.43
C ASN A 126 -6.26 8.28 -13.71
N PRO A 127 -7.24 7.37 -13.84
CA PRO A 127 -8.55 7.51 -13.19
C PRO A 127 -8.45 7.63 -11.67
N MET A 128 -7.38 7.11 -11.06
CA MET A 128 -7.09 7.32 -9.65
C MET A 128 -6.71 8.77 -9.34
N THR A 129 -5.91 9.42 -10.20
CA THR A 129 -5.54 10.82 -10.02
C THR A 129 -6.72 11.75 -10.25
N GLU A 130 -7.62 11.43 -11.18
CA GLU A 130 -8.88 12.16 -11.35
C GLU A 130 -9.78 12.01 -10.12
N LEU A 131 -9.87 10.81 -9.55
CA LEU A 131 -10.63 10.55 -8.33
C LEU A 131 -10.09 11.37 -7.14
N LEU A 132 -8.77 11.34 -6.92
CA LEU A 132 -8.11 12.03 -5.81
C LEU A 132 -8.12 13.56 -5.93
N ASN A 133 -8.12 14.09 -7.15
CA ASN A 133 -8.23 15.53 -7.41
C ASN A 133 -9.69 15.99 -7.58
N GLY A 134 -10.65 15.06 -7.52
CA GLY A 134 -12.06 15.35 -7.67
C GLY A 134 -12.71 15.88 -6.39
N PRO A 135 -13.95 16.40 -6.47
CA PRO A 135 -14.67 16.93 -5.31
C PRO A 135 -15.04 15.85 -4.28
N ALA A 136 -14.89 14.57 -4.64
CA ALA A 136 -15.08 13.44 -3.75
C ALA A 136 -13.97 13.33 -2.70
N CYS A 137 -12.79 13.92 -2.92
CA CYS A 137 -11.64 13.86 -2.02
C CYS A 137 -11.27 15.27 -1.53
N LEU A 138 -11.17 15.42 -0.21
CA LEU A 138 -10.78 16.66 0.46
C LEU A 138 -9.53 16.40 1.29
N VAL A 139 -8.53 17.26 1.14
CA VAL A 139 -7.36 17.27 2.00
C VAL A 139 -7.73 18.02 3.29
N GLU A 140 -7.83 17.30 4.39
CA GLU A 140 -8.01 17.87 5.73
C GLU A 140 -6.64 18.38 6.21
N GLN A 141 -6.55 19.70 6.46
CA GLN A 141 -5.37 20.38 7.03
C GLN A 141 -5.44 20.42 8.55
#